data_AF-A0A6A5LV95-F1
#
_entry.id   AF-A0A6A5LV95-F1
#
_cell.length_a   1.000
_cell.length_b   1.000
_cell.length_c   1.000
_cell.angle_alpha   90.00
_cell.angle_beta   90.00
_cell.angle_gamma   90.00
#
_symmetry.space_group_name_H-M   'P 1'
#
loop_
_entity.id
_entity.type
_entity.pdbx_description
1 polymer ?
#
loop_
_entity_poly.entity_id
_entity_poly.type
_entity_poly.pdbx_seq_one_letter_code
_entity_poly.pdbx_strand_id
1 'polypeptide(L)'
;MDLQPKTEPGLPPPPGFSSTYKANLDDNSVSELVSVLRTAFRFDEFDSVEKVLVARDASLKAEIASLQVKIELERLNKIRAEEELKKKEGQCQKGERALELYEKLLKRVKESEFVNMKTNEELSDKNCELLAEKCKFGEDDKIAMDGLRRRNNELEEELKNDKGVIDEVRAVNTRLLDENQRLKALVESKERKYLELNEKVLKIEDDVKLLKSANAASGSGSAEWKELTAEPQEPEELNGQGCNTGSIPFQRNQGTCKVNKDAPGASGTGGSGLVPNSTIIEIADSDDEDNDDQSHRRQQENFSSMQTIERIARKISVSDISSSSSDSPSHCYKKRKRG
;
A
#
# COMPACT_ATOMS: atom_id res chain seq x y z
N MET A 1 -0.17 -46.65 -59.86
CA MET A 1 0.78 -47.09 -60.90
C MET A 1 0.63 -48.60 -61.00
N ASP A 2 -0.33 -49.05 -61.81
CA ASP A 2 -0.65 -50.46 -61.98
C ASP A 2 0.40 -51.12 -62.89
N LEU A 3 1.11 -52.11 -62.35
CA LEU A 3 2.07 -52.91 -63.10
C LEU A 3 1.42 -54.25 -63.45
N GLN A 4 0.85 -54.32 -64.65
CA GLN A 4 0.47 -55.60 -65.25
C GLN A 4 1.72 -56.44 -65.59
N PRO A 5 1.74 -57.75 -65.27
CA PRO A 5 2.79 -58.64 -65.76
C PRO A 5 2.61 -58.91 -67.27
N LYS A 6 3.65 -58.61 -68.05
CA LYS A 6 3.78 -58.99 -69.45
C LYS A 6 3.96 -60.50 -69.56
N THR A 7 2.98 -61.16 -70.16
CA THR A 7 3.03 -62.57 -70.58
C THR A 7 4.04 -62.71 -71.72
N GLU A 8 5.12 -63.46 -71.50
CA GLU A 8 6.09 -63.80 -72.54
C GLU A 8 5.63 -65.06 -73.33
N PRO A 9 5.83 -65.12 -74.66
CA PRO A 9 5.44 -66.26 -75.48
C PRO A 9 6.30 -67.50 -75.22
N GLY A 10 5.64 -68.65 -75.05
CA GLY A 10 6.28 -69.95 -74.85
C GLY A 10 7.19 -70.34 -76.01
N LEU A 11 8.45 -70.64 -75.66
CA LEU A 11 9.39 -71.32 -76.55
C LEU A 11 9.00 -72.80 -76.70
N PRO A 12 9.02 -73.37 -77.91
CA PRO A 12 8.83 -74.79 -78.11
C PRO A 12 10.04 -75.59 -77.60
N PRO A 13 9.84 -76.81 -77.08
CA PRO A 13 10.93 -77.62 -76.56
C PRO A 13 11.87 -78.07 -77.69
N PRO A 14 13.18 -78.23 -77.41
CA PRO A 14 14.13 -78.72 -78.40
C PRO A 14 13.79 -80.16 -78.82
N PRO A 15 13.86 -80.50 -80.11
CA PRO A 15 13.65 -81.86 -80.57
C PRO A 15 14.94 -82.67 -80.36
N GLY A 16 14.84 -83.80 -79.63
CA GLY A 16 15.91 -84.81 -79.67
C GLY A 16 16.33 -85.49 -78.38
N PHE A 17 15.45 -85.71 -77.39
CA PHE A 17 15.69 -86.73 -76.36
C PHE A 17 14.40 -87.49 -76.05
N SER A 18 14.14 -88.55 -76.83
CA SER A 18 13.25 -89.62 -76.38
C SER A 18 14.01 -90.41 -75.32
N SER A 19 13.76 -90.09 -74.05
CA SER A 19 14.38 -90.75 -72.90
C SER A 19 13.30 -91.53 -72.16
N THR A 20 13.27 -92.84 -72.40
CA THR A 20 12.32 -93.82 -71.84
C THR A 20 12.64 -94.17 -70.38
N TYR A 21 12.95 -93.17 -69.55
CA TYR A 21 13.28 -93.36 -68.12
C TYR A 21 12.64 -92.24 -67.28
N LYS A 22 11.32 -92.09 -67.39
CA LYS A 22 10.51 -91.08 -66.69
C LYS A 22 9.72 -91.68 -65.52
N ALA A 23 10.41 -92.40 -64.64
CA ALA A 23 9.81 -92.80 -63.38
C ALA A 23 10.77 -92.49 -62.23
N ASN A 24 10.34 -91.60 -61.34
CA ASN A 24 10.91 -91.29 -60.02
C ASN A 24 12.25 -90.54 -60.04
N LEU A 25 12.25 -89.31 -60.54
CA LEU A 25 13.36 -88.35 -60.36
C LEU A 25 13.03 -87.25 -59.35
N ASP A 26 11.75 -86.87 -59.20
CA ASP A 26 11.31 -85.78 -58.31
C ASP A 26 11.26 -86.17 -56.81
N ASP A 27 11.16 -87.48 -56.51
CA ASP A 27 11.12 -88.01 -55.12
C ASP A 27 12.51 -88.40 -54.58
N ASN A 28 13.54 -88.35 -55.42
CA ASN A 28 14.88 -88.77 -55.04
C ASN A 28 15.63 -87.61 -54.41
N SER A 29 16.29 -87.88 -53.27
CA SER A 29 17.16 -86.87 -52.66
C SER A 29 18.32 -86.53 -53.62
N VAL A 30 18.85 -85.30 -53.54
CA VAL A 30 20.00 -84.86 -54.36
C VAL A 30 21.14 -85.87 -54.29
N SER A 31 21.37 -86.48 -53.13
CA SER A 31 22.38 -87.52 -52.91
C SER A 31 22.14 -88.79 -53.74
N GLU A 32 20.90 -89.24 -53.89
CA GLU A 32 20.51 -90.43 -54.66
C GLU A 32 20.67 -90.17 -56.16
N LEU A 33 20.31 -88.98 -56.62
CA LEU A 33 20.46 -88.57 -58.01
C LEU A 33 21.93 -88.44 -58.42
N VAL A 34 22.76 -87.86 -57.54
CA VAL A 34 24.21 -87.75 -57.75
C VAL A 34 24.87 -89.13 -57.69
N SER A 35 24.37 -90.07 -56.89
CA SER A 35 24.89 -91.44 -56.83
C SER A 35 24.72 -92.22 -58.15
N VAL A 36 23.60 -92.06 -58.85
CA VAL A 36 23.37 -92.71 -60.16
C VAL A 36 24.28 -92.12 -61.24
N LEU A 37 24.49 -90.81 -61.23
CA LEU A 37 25.42 -90.14 -62.14
C LEU A 37 26.89 -90.52 -61.86
N ARG A 38 27.26 -90.66 -60.58
CA ARG A 38 28.58 -91.15 -60.12
C ARG A 38 28.92 -92.54 -60.66
N THR A 39 27.93 -93.41 -60.86
CA THR A 39 28.16 -94.77 -61.39
C THR A 39 28.35 -94.83 -62.92
N ALA A 40 27.91 -93.81 -63.68
CA ALA A 40 27.95 -93.82 -65.14
C ALA A 40 29.09 -92.98 -65.75
N PHE A 41 29.67 -92.04 -64.99
CA PHE A 41 30.69 -91.11 -65.46
C PHE A 41 31.72 -90.82 -64.35
N ARG A 42 32.94 -90.45 -64.77
CA ARG A 42 34.14 -90.16 -63.96
C ARG A 42 33.87 -89.62 -62.54
N PHE A 43 33.92 -90.52 -61.56
CA PHE A 43 33.56 -90.31 -60.15
C PHE A 43 34.24 -89.11 -59.49
N ASP A 44 35.54 -88.92 -59.75
CA ASP A 44 36.34 -87.84 -59.13
C ASP A 44 35.84 -86.44 -59.51
N GLU A 45 35.31 -86.29 -60.73
CA GLU A 45 34.77 -85.00 -61.22
C GLU A 45 33.45 -84.67 -60.50
N PHE A 46 32.61 -85.67 -60.19
CA PHE A 46 31.36 -85.47 -59.46
C PHE A 46 31.58 -85.08 -58.00
N ASP A 47 32.49 -85.75 -57.30
CA ASP A 47 32.81 -85.44 -55.90
C ASP A 47 33.39 -84.03 -55.75
N SER A 48 34.17 -83.57 -56.74
CA SER A 48 34.67 -82.19 -56.80
C SER A 48 33.51 -81.20 -56.97
N VAL A 49 32.56 -81.48 -57.86
CA VAL A 49 31.39 -80.61 -58.08
C VAL A 49 30.49 -80.57 -56.85
N GLU A 50 30.21 -81.72 -56.22
CA GLU A 50 29.39 -81.78 -55.00
C GLU A 50 30.01 -80.97 -53.86
N LYS A 51 31.33 -81.10 -53.62
CA LYS A 51 32.03 -80.29 -52.61
C LYS A 51 31.89 -78.79 -52.86
N VAL A 52 32.03 -78.34 -54.10
CA VAL A 52 31.84 -76.93 -54.48
C VAL A 52 30.40 -76.49 -54.27
N LEU A 53 29.41 -77.32 -54.64
CA LEU A 53 28.00 -77.02 -54.45
C LEU A 53 27.61 -76.94 -52.97
N VAL A 54 28.10 -77.86 -52.13
CA VAL A 54 27.86 -77.86 -50.68
C VAL A 54 28.50 -76.64 -50.02
N ALA A 55 29.74 -76.30 -50.38
CA ALA A 55 30.41 -75.11 -49.87
C ALA A 55 29.66 -73.82 -50.27
N ARG A 56 29.18 -73.76 -51.52
CA ARG A 56 28.37 -72.64 -52.01
C ARG A 56 27.02 -72.54 -51.30
N ASP A 57 26.32 -73.65 -51.10
CA ASP A 57 25.05 -73.68 -50.36
C ASP A 57 25.22 -73.23 -48.91
N ALA A 58 26.26 -73.71 -48.22
CA ALA A 58 26.60 -73.27 -46.88
C ALA A 58 26.91 -71.77 -46.83
N SER A 59 27.67 -71.26 -47.81
CA SER A 59 27.98 -69.83 -47.93
C SER A 59 26.72 -68.99 -48.16
N LEU A 60 25.83 -69.41 -49.06
CA LEU A 60 24.57 -68.70 -49.35
C LEU A 60 23.63 -68.73 -48.14
N LYS A 61 23.53 -69.84 -47.42
CA LYS A 61 22.75 -69.94 -46.18
C LYS A 61 23.27 -68.98 -45.10
N ALA A 62 24.59 -68.88 -44.94
CA ALA A 62 25.20 -67.94 -44.01
C ALA A 62 24.92 -66.48 -44.40
N GLU A 63 25.00 -66.15 -45.70
CA GLU A 63 24.67 -64.82 -46.22
C GLU A 63 23.19 -64.47 -46.00
N ILE A 64 22.27 -65.41 -46.30
CA ILE A 64 20.83 -65.24 -46.05
C ILE A 64 20.58 -64.97 -44.56
N ALA A 65 21.18 -65.74 -43.66
CA ALA A 65 21.04 -65.54 -42.22
C ALA A 65 21.60 -64.17 -41.78
N SER A 66 22.76 -63.76 -42.31
CA SER A 66 23.34 -62.44 -42.05
C SER A 66 22.44 -61.30 -42.53
N LEU A 67 21.83 -61.44 -43.72
CA LEU A 67 20.91 -60.44 -44.27
C LEU A 67 19.61 -60.35 -43.46
N GLN A 68 19.09 -61.48 -42.98
CA GLN A 68 17.92 -61.51 -42.09
C GLN A 68 18.16 -60.75 -40.78
N VAL A 69 19.32 -60.97 -40.14
CA VAL A 69 19.72 -60.22 -38.93
C VAL A 69 19.84 -58.72 -39.22
N LYS A 70 20.43 -58.36 -40.37
CA LYS A 70 20.56 -56.95 -40.76
C LYS A 70 19.20 -56.28 -40.98
N ILE A 71 18.27 -56.95 -41.66
CA ILE A 71 16.90 -56.45 -41.88
C ILE A 71 16.18 -56.24 -40.54
N GLU A 72 16.31 -57.20 -39.62
CA GLU A 72 15.63 -57.09 -38.32
C GLU A 72 16.23 -55.98 -37.45
N LEU A 73 17.57 -55.82 -37.48
CA LEU A 73 18.24 -54.71 -36.81
C LEU A 73 17.81 -53.34 -37.37
N GLU A 74 17.71 -53.21 -38.70
CA GLU A 74 17.22 -51.99 -39.35
C GLU A 74 15.76 -51.69 -38.98
N ARG A 75 14.90 -52.71 -38.88
CA ARG A 75 13.52 -52.56 -38.39
C ARG A 75 13.45 -52.06 -36.95
N LEU A 76 14.23 -52.66 -36.05
CA LEU A 76 14.30 -52.22 -34.66
C LEU A 76 14.84 -50.79 -34.53
N ASN A 77 15.85 -50.43 -35.32
CA ASN A 77 16.38 -49.06 -35.35
C ASN A 77 15.35 -48.06 -35.87
N LYS A 78 14.56 -48.43 -36.90
CA LYS A 78 13.47 -47.61 -37.42
C LYS A 78 12.39 -47.38 -36.36
N ILE A 79 11.93 -48.43 -35.66
CA ILE A 79 10.93 -48.31 -34.59
C ILE A 79 11.44 -47.39 -33.48
N ARG A 80 12.70 -47.57 -33.05
CA ARG A 80 13.31 -46.70 -32.04
C ARG A 80 13.34 -45.23 -32.47
N ALA A 81 13.74 -44.96 -33.71
CA ALA A 81 13.79 -43.60 -34.24
C ALA A 81 12.38 -42.97 -34.32
N GLU A 82 11.37 -43.74 -34.71
CA GLU A 82 9.97 -43.28 -34.75
C GLU A 82 9.41 -42.97 -33.36
N GLU A 83 9.73 -43.79 -32.34
CA GLU A 83 9.34 -43.53 -30.95
C GLU A 83 10.01 -42.27 -30.37
N GLU A 84 11.31 -42.09 -30.64
CA GLU A 84 12.04 -40.89 -30.24
C GLU A 84 11.48 -39.64 -30.91
N LEU A 85 11.17 -39.71 -32.20
CA LEU A 85 10.53 -38.62 -32.94
C LEU A 85 9.17 -38.26 -32.34
N LYS A 86 8.32 -39.26 -32.07
CA LYS A 86 7.01 -39.06 -31.43
C LYS A 86 7.11 -38.42 -30.05
N LYS A 87 8.13 -38.80 -29.26
CA LYS A 87 8.41 -38.17 -27.96
C LYS A 87 8.80 -36.70 -28.10
N LYS A 88 9.63 -36.36 -29.10
CA LYS A 88 10.04 -34.98 -29.37
C LYS A 88 8.89 -34.12 -29.88
N GLU A 89 8.05 -34.65 -30.77
CA GLU A 89 6.85 -33.98 -31.26
C GLU A 89 5.87 -33.66 -30.11
N GLY A 90 5.62 -34.62 -29.23
CA GLY A 90 4.79 -34.41 -28.04
C GLY A 90 5.34 -33.34 -27.08
N GLN A 91 6.66 -33.19 -26.98
CA GLN A 91 7.28 -32.09 -26.22
C GLN A 91 7.10 -30.74 -26.91
N CYS A 92 7.25 -30.69 -28.24
CA CYS A 92 7.04 -29.49 -29.04
C CYS A 92 5.60 -28.95 -28.87
N GLN A 93 4.59 -29.82 -29.00
CA GLN A 93 3.18 -29.45 -28.81
C GLN A 93 2.85 -29.00 -27.37
N LYS A 94 3.57 -29.51 -26.36
CA LYS A 94 3.44 -29.02 -24.99
C LYS A 94 4.04 -27.61 -24.84
N GLY A 95 5.18 -27.36 -25.49
CA GLY A 95 5.82 -26.05 -25.53
C GLY A 95 4.95 -25.00 -26.22
N GLU A 96 4.36 -25.35 -27.36
CA GLU A 96 3.45 -24.47 -28.11
C GLU A 96 2.22 -24.08 -27.27
N ARG A 97 1.57 -25.06 -26.64
CA ARG A 97 0.44 -24.80 -25.71
C ARG A 97 0.84 -23.93 -24.53
N ALA A 98 2.04 -24.12 -23.97
CA ALA A 98 2.53 -23.27 -22.89
C ALA A 98 2.73 -21.83 -23.36
N LEU A 99 3.31 -21.61 -24.55
CA LEU A 99 3.50 -20.28 -25.13
C LEU A 99 2.17 -19.56 -25.36
N GLU A 100 1.16 -20.24 -25.92
CA GLU A 100 -0.18 -19.68 -26.10
C GLU A 100 -0.82 -19.26 -24.77
N LEU A 101 -0.63 -20.06 -23.70
CA LEU A 101 -1.13 -19.74 -22.37
C LEU A 101 -0.43 -18.52 -21.79
N TYR A 102 0.90 -18.41 -21.94
CA TYR A 102 1.65 -17.25 -21.51
C TYR A 102 1.22 -15.98 -22.25
N GLU A 103 0.97 -16.07 -23.56
CA GLU A 103 0.49 -14.93 -24.35
C GLU A 103 -0.90 -14.47 -23.90
N LYS A 104 -1.83 -15.41 -23.67
CA LYS A 104 -3.17 -15.11 -23.13
C LYS A 104 -3.09 -14.46 -21.74
N LEU A 105 -2.21 -14.96 -20.87
CA LEU A 105 -2.00 -14.40 -19.54
C LEU A 105 -1.44 -12.98 -19.63
N LEU A 106 -0.42 -12.75 -20.46
CA LEU A 106 0.19 -11.45 -20.66
C LEU A 106 -0.83 -10.42 -21.17
N LYS A 107 -1.72 -10.84 -22.08
CA LYS A 107 -2.80 -9.97 -22.57
C LYS A 107 -3.77 -9.56 -21.45
N ARG A 108 -4.20 -10.51 -20.61
CA ARG A 108 -5.06 -10.21 -19.45
C ARG A 108 -4.39 -9.29 -18.43
N VAL A 109 -3.10 -9.50 -18.15
CA VAL A 109 -2.33 -8.64 -17.24
C VAL A 109 -2.32 -7.21 -17.75
N LYS A 110 -1.99 -6.99 -19.04
CA LYS A 110 -2.02 -5.65 -19.65
C LYS A 110 -3.39 -4.99 -19.61
N GLU A 111 -4.45 -5.75 -19.87
CA GLU A 111 -5.84 -5.24 -19.78
C GLU A 111 -6.18 -4.84 -18.34
N SER A 112 -5.77 -5.62 -17.34
CA SER A 112 -6.01 -5.32 -15.93
C SER A 112 -5.18 -4.12 -15.41
N GLU A 113 -3.93 -3.98 -15.85
CA GLU A 113 -3.08 -2.83 -15.53
C GLU A 113 -3.69 -1.53 -16.05
N PHE A 114 -4.26 -1.57 -17.27
CA PHE A 114 -4.93 -0.40 -17.85
C PHE A 114 -6.17 0.02 -17.06
N VAL A 115 -7.00 -0.95 -16.64
CA VAL A 115 -8.17 -0.68 -15.79
C VAL A 115 -7.74 -0.08 -14.46
N ASN A 116 -6.72 -0.66 -13.82
CA ASN A 116 -6.18 -0.16 -12.55
C ASN A 116 -5.58 1.24 -12.67
N MET A 117 -4.90 1.54 -13.77
CA MET A 117 -4.34 2.87 -14.03
C MET A 117 -5.45 3.92 -14.11
N LYS A 118 -6.53 3.61 -14.85
CA LYS A 118 -7.68 4.51 -14.96
C LYS A 118 -8.37 4.74 -13.60
N THR A 119 -8.58 3.69 -12.82
CA THR A 119 -9.17 3.85 -11.47
C THR A 119 -8.27 4.65 -10.53
N ASN A 120 -6.94 4.50 -10.65
CA ASN A 120 -5.99 5.26 -9.86
C ASN A 120 -5.97 6.75 -10.25
N GLU A 121 -6.10 7.06 -11.54
CA GLU A 121 -6.22 8.43 -12.03
C GLU A 121 -7.50 9.09 -11.48
N GLU A 122 -8.65 8.43 -11.59
CA GLU A 122 -9.92 8.92 -11.04
C GLU A 122 -9.86 9.13 -9.50
N LEU A 123 -9.17 8.25 -8.78
CA LEU A 123 -8.95 8.42 -7.33
C LEU A 123 -7.99 9.56 -7.01
N SER A 124 -6.95 9.76 -7.83
CA SER A 124 -6.01 10.87 -7.69
C SER A 124 -6.73 12.21 -7.88
N ASP A 125 -7.58 12.32 -8.91
CA ASP A 125 -8.36 13.54 -9.18
C ASP A 125 -9.30 13.87 -8.02
N LYS A 126 -10.05 12.87 -7.51
CA LYS A 126 -10.92 13.05 -6.33
C LYS A 126 -10.14 13.47 -5.09
N ASN A 127 -8.94 12.92 -4.87
CA ASN A 127 -8.09 13.34 -3.76
C ASN A 127 -7.62 14.80 -3.91
N CYS A 128 -7.31 15.24 -5.13
CA CYS A 128 -6.97 16.64 -5.41
C CYS A 128 -8.16 17.58 -5.14
N GLU A 129 -9.37 17.21 -5.56
CA GLU A 129 -10.60 17.98 -5.29
C GLU A 129 -10.87 18.10 -3.79
N LEU A 130 -10.76 16.99 -3.05
CA LEU A 130 -11.01 16.95 -1.61
C LEU A 130 -9.97 17.77 -0.83
N LEU A 131 -8.70 17.75 -1.26
CA LEU A 131 -7.67 18.63 -0.69
C LEU A 131 -7.98 20.12 -0.94
N ALA A 132 -8.47 20.46 -2.14
CA ALA A 132 -8.86 21.84 -2.44
C ALA A 132 -10.05 22.32 -1.59
N GLU A 133 -11.05 21.46 -1.36
CA GLU A 133 -12.18 21.76 -0.48
C GLU A 133 -11.74 21.92 0.99
N LYS A 134 -10.87 21.03 1.47
CA LYS A 134 -10.28 21.11 2.82
C LYS A 134 -9.51 22.41 3.04
N CYS A 135 -8.80 22.91 2.02
CA CYS A 135 -8.12 24.20 2.09
C CYS A 135 -9.11 25.37 2.23
N LYS A 136 -10.24 25.35 1.53
CA LYS A 136 -11.27 26.40 1.62
C LYS A 136 -11.91 26.45 3.01
N PHE A 137 -12.25 25.29 3.57
CA PHE A 137 -12.87 25.21 4.89
C PHE A 137 -11.98 25.81 5.99
N GLY A 138 -10.66 25.59 5.90
CA GLY A 138 -9.71 26.18 6.86
C GLY A 138 -9.53 27.69 6.74
N GLU A 139 -9.86 28.28 5.58
CA GLU A 139 -9.67 29.72 5.34
C GLU A 139 -10.76 30.56 6.01
N ASP A 140 -12.03 30.11 5.97
CA ASP A 140 -13.15 30.79 6.63
C ASP A 140 -12.98 30.82 8.16
N ASP A 141 -12.58 29.70 8.76
CA ASP A 141 -12.29 29.61 10.19
C ASP A 141 -11.13 30.53 10.59
N LYS A 142 -10.09 30.60 9.76
CA LYS A 142 -8.95 31.50 9.98
C LYS A 142 -9.39 32.96 9.92
N ILE A 143 -10.18 33.35 8.92
CA ILE A 143 -10.73 34.71 8.79
C ILE A 143 -11.59 35.05 10.02
N ALA A 144 -12.45 34.14 10.47
CA ALA A 144 -13.28 34.33 11.65
C ALA A 144 -12.43 34.51 12.92
N MET A 145 -11.40 33.68 13.11
CA MET A 145 -10.48 33.75 14.24
C MET A 145 -9.66 35.05 14.25
N ASP A 146 -9.18 35.49 13.09
CA ASP A 146 -8.46 36.77 12.97
C ASP A 146 -9.38 37.96 13.27
N GLY A 147 -10.66 37.88 12.85
CA GLY A 147 -11.68 38.88 13.18
C GLY A 147 -12.00 38.94 14.68
N LEU A 148 -12.07 37.79 15.36
CA LEU A 148 -12.24 37.73 16.82
C LEU A 148 -11.01 38.26 17.55
N ARG A 149 -9.80 37.92 17.09
CA ARG A 149 -8.55 38.42 17.67
C ARG A 149 -8.47 39.95 17.59
N ARG A 150 -8.86 40.53 16.45
CA ARG A 150 -8.91 42.00 16.29
C ARG A 150 -9.88 42.65 17.27
N ARG A 151 -11.11 42.13 17.39
CA ARG A 151 -12.12 42.65 18.33
C ARG A 151 -11.68 42.52 19.78
N ASN A 152 -11.02 41.43 20.15
CA ASN A 152 -10.47 41.28 21.51
C ASN A 152 -9.42 42.36 21.82
N ASN A 153 -8.52 42.66 20.87
CA ASN A 153 -7.53 43.72 21.04
C ASN A 153 -8.18 45.11 21.16
N GLU A 154 -9.21 45.39 20.36
CA GLU A 154 -9.98 46.65 20.43
C GLU A 154 -10.65 46.81 21.82
N LEU A 155 -11.29 45.76 22.32
CA LEU A 155 -11.92 45.76 23.64
C LEU A 155 -10.91 45.89 24.79
N GLU A 156 -9.72 45.30 24.65
CA GLU A 156 -8.65 45.41 25.66
C GLU A 156 -8.14 46.86 25.77
N GLU A 157 -7.97 47.56 24.64
CA GLU A 157 -7.59 48.98 24.64
C GLU A 157 -8.73 49.88 25.16
N GLU A 158 -10.00 49.59 24.84
CA GLU A 158 -11.15 50.31 25.41
C GLU A 158 -11.22 50.16 26.93
N LEU A 159 -11.07 48.93 27.46
CA LEU A 159 -11.01 48.67 28.90
C LEU A 159 -9.87 49.42 29.59
N LYS A 160 -8.73 49.53 28.93
CA LYS A 160 -7.56 50.27 29.45
C LYS A 160 -7.84 51.78 29.50
N ASN A 161 -8.51 52.33 28.49
CA ASN A 161 -8.92 53.73 28.47
C ASN A 161 -9.96 54.03 29.57
N ASP A 162 -11.00 53.20 29.67
CA ASP A 162 -12.04 53.32 30.71
C ASP A 162 -11.44 53.25 32.12
N LYS A 163 -10.51 52.32 32.34
CA LYS A 163 -9.78 52.22 33.60
C LYS A 163 -9.03 53.53 33.91
N GLY A 164 -8.39 54.14 32.91
CA GLY A 164 -7.72 55.44 33.05
C GLY A 164 -8.68 56.55 33.46
N VAL A 165 -9.84 56.64 32.82
CA VAL A 165 -10.89 57.62 33.17
C VAL A 165 -11.42 57.40 34.59
N ILE A 166 -11.66 56.14 34.99
CA ILE A 166 -12.10 55.80 36.35
C ILE A 166 -11.06 56.25 37.40
N ASP A 167 -9.78 56.04 37.13
CA ASP A 167 -8.70 56.45 38.04
C ASP A 167 -8.61 57.99 38.14
N GLU A 168 -8.79 58.73 37.04
CA GLU A 168 -8.86 60.19 37.06
C GLU A 168 -10.05 60.73 37.87
N VAL A 169 -11.25 60.16 37.68
CA VAL A 169 -12.44 60.50 38.46
C VAL A 169 -12.22 60.21 39.95
N ARG A 170 -11.58 59.09 40.30
CA ARG A 170 -11.23 58.77 41.68
C ARG A 170 -10.28 59.81 42.29
N ALA A 171 -9.30 60.28 41.52
CA ALA A 171 -8.38 61.33 41.96
C ALA A 171 -9.08 62.69 42.17
N VAL A 172 -10.01 63.08 41.28
CA VAL A 172 -10.83 64.30 41.45
C VAL A 172 -11.73 64.19 42.69
N ASN A 173 -12.41 63.07 42.89
CA ASN A 173 -13.26 62.86 44.06
C ASN A 173 -12.47 62.94 45.38
N THR A 174 -11.24 62.42 45.39
CA THR A 174 -10.36 62.54 46.56
C THR A 174 -10.05 64.00 46.88
N ARG A 175 -9.66 64.80 45.86
CA ARG A 175 -9.41 66.24 46.01
C ARG A 175 -10.64 67.02 46.47
N LEU A 176 -11.83 66.69 45.92
CA LEU A 176 -13.09 67.33 46.34
C LEU A 176 -13.45 67.01 47.78
N LEU A 177 -13.19 65.77 48.23
CA LEU A 177 -13.42 65.37 49.61
C LEU A 177 -12.50 66.14 50.57
N ASP A 178 -11.22 66.29 50.23
CA ASP A 178 -10.27 67.08 51.01
C ASP A 178 -10.68 68.56 51.10
N GLU A 179 -11.09 69.16 49.97
CA GLU A 179 -11.55 70.54 49.93
C GLU A 179 -12.85 70.75 50.72
N ASN A 180 -13.77 69.78 50.65
CA ASN A 180 -15.00 69.80 51.44
C ASN A 180 -14.70 69.76 52.95
N GLN A 181 -13.74 68.92 53.38
CA GLN A 181 -13.28 68.92 54.77
C GLN A 181 -12.66 70.27 55.18
N ARG A 182 -11.86 70.89 54.30
CA ARG A 182 -11.26 72.21 54.54
C ARG A 182 -12.31 73.32 54.69
N LEU A 183 -13.31 73.33 53.82
CA LEU A 183 -14.42 74.28 53.88
C LEU A 183 -15.27 74.08 55.13
N LYS A 184 -15.55 72.81 55.50
CA LYS A 184 -16.24 72.50 56.74
C LYS A 184 -15.52 73.06 57.97
N ALA A 185 -14.21 72.84 58.07
CA ALA A 185 -13.39 73.40 59.16
C ALA A 185 -13.38 74.94 59.17
N LEU A 186 -13.42 75.58 57.99
CA LEU A 186 -13.50 77.04 57.87
C LEU A 186 -14.85 77.58 58.36
N VAL A 187 -15.95 76.93 57.99
CA VAL A 187 -17.31 77.27 58.45
C VAL A 187 -17.38 77.15 59.98
N GLU A 188 -16.95 76.02 60.54
CA GLU A 188 -16.91 75.80 62.00
C GLU A 188 -16.04 76.85 62.73
N SER A 189 -14.98 77.36 62.08
CA SER A 189 -14.15 78.46 62.61
C SER A 189 -14.86 79.81 62.59
N LYS A 190 -15.62 80.11 61.52
CA LYS A 190 -16.38 81.35 61.39
C LYS A 190 -17.58 81.38 62.33
N GLU A 191 -18.28 80.27 62.48
CA GLU A 191 -19.38 80.11 63.45
C GLU A 191 -18.89 80.40 64.88
N ARG A 192 -17.74 79.86 65.28
CA ARG A 192 -17.12 80.16 66.58
C ARG A 192 -16.83 81.66 66.77
N LYS A 193 -16.26 82.33 65.76
CA LYS A 193 -16.01 83.79 65.82
C LYS A 193 -17.29 84.61 65.90
N TYR A 194 -18.34 84.19 65.19
CA TYR A 194 -19.64 84.85 65.25
C TYR A 194 -20.27 84.73 66.63
N LEU A 195 -20.21 83.54 67.25
CA LEU A 195 -20.67 83.33 68.63
C LEU A 195 -19.90 84.21 69.64
N GLU A 196 -18.58 84.33 69.50
CA GLU A 196 -17.75 85.21 70.34
C GLU A 196 -18.12 86.70 70.16
N LEU A 197 -18.35 87.15 68.92
CA LEU A 197 -18.82 88.50 68.65
C LEU A 197 -20.21 88.74 69.24
N ASN A 198 -21.12 87.79 69.08
CA ASN A 198 -22.47 87.87 69.62
C ASN A 198 -22.46 87.98 71.16
N GLU A 199 -21.58 87.23 71.84
CA GLU A 199 -21.38 87.35 73.29
C GLU A 199 -20.87 88.75 73.69
N LYS A 200 -19.95 89.33 72.92
CA LYS A 200 -19.45 90.71 73.16
C LYS A 200 -20.54 91.75 72.93
N VAL A 201 -21.37 91.59 71.91
CA VAL A 201 -22.51 92.48 71.64
C VAL A 201 -23.50 92.45 72.80
N LEU A 202 -23.88 91.26 73.28
CA LEU A 202 -24.76 91.12 74.45
C LEU A 202 -24.21 91.85 75.69
N LYS A 203 -22.89 91.73 75.95
CA LYS A 203 -22.24 92.47 77.05
C LYS A 203 -22.34 93.99 76.87
N ILE A 204 -22.06 94.50 75.68
CA ILE A 204 -22.17 95.93 75.36
C ILE A 204 -23.62 96.40 75.51
N GLU A 205 -24.60 95.63 75.05
CA GLU A 205 -26.02 95.96 75.20
C GLU A 205 -26.42 96.08 76.68
N ASP A 206 -25.92 95.19 77.53
CA ASP A 206 -26.17 95.23 78.97
C ASP A 206 -25.46 96.42 79.64
N ASP A 207 -24.20 96.71 79.26
CA ASP A 207 -23.47 97.91 79.71
C ASP A 207 -24.20 99.21 79.31
N VAL A 208 -24.73 99.27 78.09
CA VAL A 208 -25.52 100.41 77.59
C VAL A 208 -26.83 100.55 78.38
N LYS A 209 -27.52 99.45 78.72
CA LYS A 209 -28.71 99.49 79.58
C LYS A 209 -28.38 100.01 80.98
N LEU A 210 -27.26 99.59 81.57
CA LEU A 210 -26.77 100.07 82.87
C LEU A 210 -26.48 101.58 82.84
N LEU A 211 -25.80 102.07 81.80
CA LEU A 211 -25.51 103.50 81.63
C LEU A 211 -26.78 104.34 81.46
N LYS A 212 -27.76 103.87 80.66
CA LYS A 212 -29.06 104.54 80.49
C LYS A 212 -29.82 104.65 81.81
N SER A 213 -29.80 103.61 82.63
CA SER A 213 -30.48 103.62 83.93
C SER A 213 -29.77 104.50 84.96
N ALA A 214 -28.44 104.62 84.93
CA ALA A 214 -27.69 105.58 85.76
C ALA A 214 -27.99 107.05 85.41
N ASN A 215 -28.10 107.38 84.12
CA ASN A 215 -28.42 108.75 83.67
C ASN A 215 -29.84 109.20 84.06
N ALA A 216 -30.79 108.27 84.18
CA ALA A 216 -32.14 108.59 84.67
C ALA A 216 -32.18 108.95 86.18
N ALA A 217 -31.15 108.57 86.96
CA ALA A 217 -31.06 108.85 88.40
C ALA A 217 -30.30 110.15 88.74
N SER A 218 -29.49 110.68 87.81
CA SER A 218 -28.74 111.92 87.99
C SER A 218 -29.44 113.07 87.28
N GLY A 219 -30.35 113.76 87.97
CA GLY A 219 -31.03 114.95 87.45
C GLY A 219 -30.06 116.09 87.13
N SER A 220 -29.56 116.14 85.90
CA SER A 220 -28.79 117.27 85.38
C SER A 220 -28.84 117.32 83.85
N GLY A 221 -29.49 118.38 83.34
CA GLY A 221 -29.06 119.10 82.13
C GLY A 221 -29.07 118.38 80.79
N SER A 222 -30.16 118.59 80.05
CA SER A 222 -30.29 118.52 78.58
C SER A 222 -29.00 118.76 77.79
N ALA A 223 -28.58 117.76 77.02
CA ALA A 223 -27.78 117.94 75.81
C ALA A 223 -28.38 117.09 74.68
N GLU A 224 -29.11 117.80 73.83
CA GLU A 224 -29.76 117.38 72.59
C GLU A 224 -28.74 116.75 71.62
N TRP A 225 -28.65 115.42 71.60
CA TRP A 225 -27.91 114.70 70.57
C TRP A 225 -28.82 114.54 69.35
N LYS A 226 -28.55 115.38 68.33
CA LYS A 226 -29.16 115.30 67.00
C LYS A 226 -28.94 113.91 66.40
N GLU A 227 -30.06 113.24 66.18
CA GLU A 227 -30.23 112.02 65.42
C GLU A 227 -29.77 112.23 63.97
N LEU A 228 -28.54 111.80 63.67
CA LEU A 228 -28.06 111.66 62.29
C LEU A 228 -28.60 110.33 61.75
N THR A 229 -29.77 110.41 61.14
CA THR A 229 -30.34 109.40 60.23
C THR A 229 -29.39 109.21 59.05
N ALA A 230 -28.44 108.29 59.20
CA ALA A 230 -27.70 107.73 58.07
C ALA A 230 -28.57 106.67 57.40
N GLU A 231 -29.09 107.05 56.24
CA GLU A 231 -29.81 106.23 55.27
C GLU A 231 -29.06 104.91 55.00
N PRO A 232 -29.71 103.74 55.10
CA PRO A 232 -29.07 102.47 54.74
C PRO A 232 -28.87 102.44 53.23
N GLN A 233 -27.63 102.58 52.77
CA GLN A 233 -27.28 102.19 51.41
C GLN A 233 -27.52 100.68 51.27
N GLU A 234 -28.45 100.34 50.39
CA GLU A 234 -28.74 98.97 50.00
C GLU A 234 -27.44 98.22 49.65
N PRO A 235 -27.27 96.97 50.13
CA PRO A 235 -26.14 96.17 49.70
C PRO A 235 -26.27 95.90 48.21
N GLU A 236 -25.28 96.37 47.44
CA GLU A 236 -25.10 96.01 46.03
C GLU A 236 -25.29 94.51 45.86
N GLU A 237 -26.27 94.15 45.02
CA GLU A 237 -26.48 92.80 44.54
C GLU A 237 -25.16 92.28 43.96
N LEU A 238 -24.53 91.36 44.69
CA LEU A 238 -23.41 90.58 44.17
C LEU A 238 -23.95 89.78 42.99
N ASN A 239 -23.65 90.31 41.81
CA ASN A 239 -23.82 89.74 40.49
C ASN A 239 -23.48 88.25 40.54
N GLY A 240 -24.52 87.42 40.57
CA GLY A 240 -24.45 85.97 40.57
C GLY A 240 -23.79 85.53 39.27
N GLN A 241 -22.50 85.26 39.35
CA GLN A 241 -21.74 84.69 38.25
C GLN A 241 -22.34 83.33 37.90
N GLY A 242 -23.04 83.30 36.77
CA GLY A 242 -23.75 82.14 36.26
C GLY A 242 -22.88 80.90 36.30
N CYS A 243 -23.26 79.96 37.18
CA CYS A 243 -22.78 78.59 37.10
C CYS A 243 -23.39 78.01 35.82
N ASN A 244 -22.65 78.06 34.72
CA ASN A 244 -22.96 77.30 33.52
C ASN A 244 -22.95 75.82 33.90
N THR A 245 -24.13 75.29 34.21
CA THR A 245 -24.40 73.85 34.16
C THR A 245 -24.21 73.44 32.71
N GLY A 246 -22.97 73.10 32.36
CA GLY A 246 -22.67 72.40 31.13
C GLY A 246 -23.44 71.10 31.14
N SER A 247 -24.58 71.09 30.45
CA SER A 247 -25.28 69.88 30.06
C SER A 247 -24.31 69.04 29.25
N ILE A 248 -23.72 68.04 29.90
CA ILE A 248 -23.01 66.97 29.22
C ILE A 248 -24.08 66.21 28.43
N PRO A 249 -23.99 66.11 27.09
CA PRO A 249 -24.91 65.30 26.32
C PRO A 249 -24.60 63.83 26.63
N PHE A 250 -25.42 63.22 27.50
CA PHE A 250 -25.47 61.78 27.64
C PHE A 250 -26.03 61.21 26.33
N GLN A 251 -25.14 60.85 25.40
CA GLN A 251 -25.49 59.96 24.30
C GLN A 251 -25.81 58.59 24.89
N ARG A 252 -27.11 58.35 25.05
CA ARG A 252 -27.68 57.04 25.37
C ARG A 252 -27.42 56.12 24.17
N ASN A 253 -26.30 55.39 24.21
CA ASN A 253 -26.08 54.25 23.34
C ASN A 253 -27.14 53.19 23.67
N GLN A 254 -28.10 53.01 22.76
CA GLN A 254 -29.04 51.90 22.80
C GLN A 254 -28.31 50.61 22.43
N GLY A 255 -27.65 50.00 23.41
CA GLY A 255 -27.14 48.64 23.32
C GLY A 255 -28.31 47.64 23.39
N THR A 256 -28.73 47.10 22.25
CA THR A 256 -29.66 45.98 22.17
C THR A 256 -28.93 44.69 22.52
N CYS A 257 -28.87 44.34 23.80
CA CYS A 257 -28.42 43.02 24.23
C CYS A 257 -29.55 42.01 24.01
N LYS A 258 -29.48 41.27 22.89
CA LYS A 258 -30.20 40.00 22.74
C LYS A 258 -29.54 38.97 23.66
N VAL A 259 -30.18 38.72 24.80
CA VAL A 259 -29.89 37.62 25.71
C VAL A 259 -30.36 36.33 25.03
N ASN A 260 -29.41 35.56 24.50
CA ASN A 260 -29.65 34.15 24.20
C ASN A 260 -29.51 33.38 25.53
N LYS A 261 -30.65 32.97 26.09
CA LYS A 261 -30.75 31.92 27.09
C LYS A 261 -30.83 30.60 26.35
N ASP A 262 -29.82 29.75 26.48
CA ASP A 262 -30.00 28.30 26.41
C ASP A 262 -29.06 27.61 27.42
N ALA A 263 -29.61 26.54 27.98
CA ALA A 263 -29.34 25.92 29.27
C ALA A 263 -27.92 25.33 29.52
N PRO A 264 -27.52 25.15 30.79
CA PRO A 264 -26.56 24.12 31.17
C PRO A 264 -27.30 22.85 31.62
N GLY A 265 -27.11 21.76 30.88
CA GLY A 265 -27.60 20.42 31.21
C GLY A 265 -26.44 19.46 31.50
N ALA A 266 -26.30 19.12 32.78
CA ALA A 266 -25.71 17.92 33.41
C ALA A 266 -25.21 16.79 32.47
N SER A 267 -23.96 16.33 32.58
CA SER A 267 -23.45 15.29 33.52
C SER A 267 -23.78 13.83 33.13
N GLY A 268 -22.72 13.00 33.11
CA GLY A 268 -22.73 11.53 32.98
C GLY A 268 -22.57 11.10 31.52
N THR A 269 -21.71 10.16 31.11
CA THR A 269 -21.08 8.98 31.73
C THR A 269 -19.98 8.55 30.74
N GLY A 270 -18.75 8.25 31.15
CA GLY A 270 -18.35 6.86 31.42
C GLY A 270 -18.48 5.94 30.19
N GLY A 271 -17.39 5.67 29.47
CA GLY A 271 -17.41 4.69 28.38
C GLY A 271 -16.12 4.64 27.55
N SER A 272 -15.11 3.91 28.05
CA SER A 272 -14.11 3.29 27.18
C SER A 272 -14.80 2.35 26.19
N GLY A 273 -14.50 2.45 24.90
CA GLY A 273 -15.18 1.64 23.90
C GLY A 273 -14.62 1.82 22.49
N LEU A 274 -13.43 1.27 22.30
CA LEU A 274 -12.91 0.65 21.07
C LEU A 274 -13.74 0.86 19.79
N VAL A 275 -13.16 1.61 18.84
CA VAL A 275 -13.36 1.36 17.40
C VAL A 275 -12.16 0.53 16.98
N PRO A 276 -12.37 -0.68 16.44
CA PRO A 276 -12.24 -0.80 14.99
C PRO A 276 -13.27 -1.74 14.38
N ASN A 277 -14.10 -1.23 13.47
CA ASN A 277 -14.66 -2.06 12.39
C ASN A 277 -13.59 -2.18 11.30
N SER A 278 -12.55 -2.93 11.61
CA SER A 278 -11.75 -3.61 10.59
C SER A 278 -12.50 -4.90 10.26
N THR A 279 -13.09 -4.96 9.09
CA THR A 279 -13.49 -6.21 8.45
C THR A 279 -12.24 -7.07 8.35
N ILE A 280 -12.06 -7.99 9.30
CA ILE A 280 -11.06 -9.05 9.23
C ILE A 280 -11.57 -10.00 8.17
N ILE A 281 -10.97 -9.92 6.99
CA ILE A 281 -11.04 -10.98 6.00
C ILE A 281 -10.19 -12.11 6.60
N GLU A 282 -10.85 -13.15 7.12
CA GLU A 282 -10.21 -14.41 7.47
C GLU A 282 -9.64 -15.02 6.19
N ILE A 283 -8.34 -14.80 5.96
CA ILE A 283 -7.58 -15.57 4.99
C ILE A 283 -7.21 -16.87 5.72
N ALA A 284 -7.98 -17.92 5.47
CA ALA A 284 -7.62 -19.26 5.92
C ALA A 284 -6.40 -19.72 5.10
N ASP A 285 -5.21 -19.62 5.69
CA ASP A 285 -4.02 -20.32 5.21
C ASP A 285 -4.27 -21.83 5.34
N SER A 286 -4.69 -22.41 4.22
CA SER A 286 -4.81 -23.84 4.02
C SER A 286 -3.59 -24.29 3.22
N ASP A 287 -2.42 -24.20 3.84
CA ASP A 287 -1.18 -24.80 3.35
C ASP A 287 -1.27 -26.32 3.51
N ASP A 288 -2.07 -26.96 2.65
CA ASP A 288 -2.10 -28.41 2.46
C ASP A 288 -0.95 -28.78 1.51
N GLU A 289 0.24 -28.75 2.08
CA GLU A 289 1.49 -29.32 1.54
C GLU A 289 1.41 -30.85 1.57
N ASP A 290 0.70 -31.47 0.63
CA ASP A 290 0.71 -32.92 0.44
C ASP A 290 0.61 -33.29 -1.04
N ASN A 291 1.71 -33.15 -1.80
CA ASN A 291 1.79 -33.82 -3.11
C ASN A 291 3.18 -34.20 -3.65
N ASP A 292 4.22 -34.23 -2.82
CA ASP A 292 5.56 -34.62 -3.28
C ASP A 292 5.84 -36.14 -3.26
N ASP A 293 4.91 -36.95 -2.72
CA ASP A 293 5.15 -38.39 -2.53
C ASP A 293 5.00 -39.25 -3.81
N GLN A 294 4.47 -38.71 -4.92
CA GLN A 294 4.41 -39.45 -6.19
C GLN A 294 5.70 -39.36 -7.03
N SER A 295 6.55 -38.36 -6.79
CA SER A 295 7.79 -38.16 -7.56
C SER A 295 8.84 -39.22 -7.22
N HIS A 296 9.01 -39.54 -5.93
CA HIS A 296 10.00 -40.52 -5.48
C HIS A 296 9.67 -41.95 -5.90
N ARG A 297 8.39 -42.34 -5.92
CA ARG A 297 7.98 -43.68 -6.33
C ARG A 297 8.29 -43.97 -7.81
N ARG A 298 8.15 -42.98 -8.69
CA ARG A 298 8.49 -43.13 -10.11
C ARG A 298 9.98 -43.17 -10.39
N GLN A 299 10.82 -42.50 -9.58
CA GLN A 299 12.27 -42.63 -9.74
C GLN A 299 12.78 -43.99 -9.24
N GLN A 300 12.21 -44.53 -8.16
CA GLN A 300 12.65 -45.82 -7.60
C GLN A 300 12.34 -47.02 -8.52
N GLU A 301 11.20 -47.01 -9.22
CA GLU A 301 10.86 -48.05 -10.21
C GLU A 301 11.79 -48.04 -11.43
N ASN A 302 12.26 -46.87 -11.85
CA ASN A 302 13.22 -46.74 -12.95
C ASN A 302 14.62 -47.28 -12.58
N PHE A 303 15.07 -47.09 -11.34
CA PHE A 303 16.35 -47.67 -10.88
C PHE A 303 16.28 -49.20 -10.74
N SER A 304 15.14 -49.74 -10.31
CA SER A 304 14.92 -51.19 -10.21
C SER A 304 14.90 -51.86 -11.59
N SER A 305 14.24 -51.23 -12.57
CA SER A 305 14.22 -51.71 -13.96
C SER A 305 15.61 -51.72 -14.59
N MET A 306 16.41 -50.66 -14.38
CA MET A 306 17.75 -50.57 -14.96
C MET A 306 18.72 -51.62 -14.38
N GLN A 307 18.66 -51.92 -13.08
CA GLN A 307 19.46 -53.00 -12.49
C GLN A 307 19.08 -54.38 -13.03
N THR A 308 17.82 -54.58 -13.41
CA THR A 308 17.35 -55.86 -13.95
C THR A 308 17.88 -56.07 -15.38
N ILE A 309 17.84 -55.02 -16.20
CA ILE A 309 18.43 -55.04 -17.55
C ILE A 309 19.96 -55.25 -17.48
N GLU A 310 20.65 -54.60 -16.53
CA GLU A 310 22.09 -54.75 -16.36
C GLU A 310 22.50 -56.18 -15.91
N ARG A 311 21.71 -56.81 -15.03
CA ARG A 311 21.92 -58.22 -14.66
C ARG A 311 21.72 -59.17 -15.84
N ILE A 312 20.74 -58.91 -16.72
CA ILE A 312 20.52 -59.71 -17.93
C ILE A 312 21.69 -59.53 -18.92
N ALA A 313 22.15 -58.29 -19.14
CA ALA A 313 23.29 -58.01 -20.02
C ALA A 313 24.59 -58.67 -19.55
N ARG A 314 24.88 -58.65 -18.24
CA ARG A 314 26.05 -59.35 -17.68
C ARG A 314 25.92 -60.87 -17.80
N LYS A 315 24.70 -61.42 -17.71
CA LYS A 315 24.48 -62.86 -17.82
C LYS A 315 24.70 -63.37 -19.25
N ILE A 316 24.39 -62.56 -20.27
CA ILE A 316 24.67 -62.86 -21.68
C ILE A 316 26.17 -62.74 -21.97
N SER A 317 26.86 -61.74 -21.40
CA SER A 317 28.30 -61.56 -21.63
C SER A 317 29.19 -62.65 -21.03
N VAL A 318 28.71 -63.44 -20.05
CA VAL A 318 29.51 -64.50 -19.41
C VAL A 318 29.32 -65.86 -20.08
N SER A 319 28.19 -66.09 -20.75
CA SER A 319 27.96 -67.34 -21.51
C SER A 319 28.75 -67.41 -22.81
N ASP A 320 29.21 -66.27 -23.35
CA ASP A 320 29.81 -66.23 -24.70
C ASP A 320 31.35 -66.20 -24.73
N ILE A 321 32.04 -66.22 -23.58
CA ILE A 321 33.51 -66.08 -23.53
C ILE A 321 34.23 -67.39 -23.11
N SER A 322 33.51 -68.49 -22.87
CA SER A 322 34.14 -69.78 -22.54
C SER A 322 34.60 -70.58 -23.77
N SER A 323 35.25 -69.94 -24.76
CA SER A 323 35.92 -70.62 -25.88
C SER A 323 36.89 -69.69 -26.63
N SER A 324 38.02 -69.33 -26.03
CA SER A 324 39.31 -69.18 -26.73
C SER A 324 40.40 -68.75 -25.76
N SER A 325 40.98 -69.75 -25.11
CA SER A 325 42.33 -69.66 -24.55
C SER A 325 43.32 -69.64 -25.70
N SER A 326 43.97 -68.50 -25.94
CA SER A 326 45.27 -68.48 -26.61
C SER A 326 46.14 -67.37 -26.01
N ASP A 327 47.14 -67.85 -25.29
CA ASP A 327 48.30 -67.13 -24.79
C ASP A 327 48.91 -66.17 -25.81
N SER A 328 49.26 -64.96 -25.36
CA SER A 328 50.44 -64.24 -25.84
C SER A 328 50.86 -63.15 -24.84
N PRO A 329 52.09 -63.20 -24.32
CA PRO A 329 52.64 -62.18 -23.43
C PRO A 329 53.44 -61.11 -24.20
N SER A 330 53.74 -60.01 -23.49
CA SER A 330 54.54 -58.83 -23.90
C SER A 330 53.73 -57.76 -24.64
N HIS A 331 53.79 -56.48 -24.29
CA HIS A 331 55.02 -55.72 -24.12
C HIS A 331 54.78 -54.49 -23.22
N CYS A 332 55.59 -54.36 -22.19
CA CYS A 332 55.66 -53.20 -21.31
C CYS A 332 56.39 -52.05 -22.02
N TYR A 333 55.77 -50.86 -22.17
CA TYR A 333 56.51 -49.63 -22.45
C TYR A 333 55.93 -48.39 -21.73
N LYS A 334 56.70 -48.00 -20.71
CA LYS A 334 57.20 -46.66 -20.38
C LYS A 334 56.23 -45.46 -20.38
N LYS A 335 55.99 -45.00 -19.15
CA LYS A 335 55.81 -43.60 -18.72
C LYS A 335 56.64 -42.61 -19.56
N ARG A 336 56.00 -41.57 -20.09
CA ARG A 336 56.63 -40.25 -20.28
C ARG A 336 55.85 -39.21 -19.47
N LYS A 337 56.58 -38.68 -18.48
CA LYS A 337 56.32 -37.48 -17.69
C LYS A 337 56.88 -36.30 -18.47
N ARG A 338 56.14 -35.19 -18.55
CA ARG A 338 56.55 -33.79 -18.82
C ARG A 338 55.25 -33.02 -19.06
N GLY A 339 55.02 -31.85 -18.50
CA GLY A 339 55.80 -30.95 -17.67
C GLY A 339 54.92 -29.73 -17.46
#